data_AF-A0A0N0ZUI4-F1
#
_entry.id   AF-A0A0N0ZUI4-F1
#
_cell.length_a   1.000
_cell.length_b   1.000
_cell.length_c   1.000
_cell.angle_alpha   90.00
_cell.angle_beta   90.00
_cell.angle_gamma   90.00
#
_symmetry.space_group_name_H-M   'P 1'
#
loop_
_entity.id
_entity.type
_entity.pdbx_description
1 polymer ?
#
loop_
_entity_poly.entity_id
_entity_poly.type
_entity_poly.pdbx_seq_one_letter_code
_entity_poly.pdbx_strand_id
1 'polypeptide(L)'
;MKKFMIITGIIILLVFIFLYNFWGLDLYLINKMNRSQLPDEYKSYQNIDTKKPVVFGKHELKLMWDDSFEPIRHFISSEGDMIIITSEIPKDRNKDEVEDEAGGGGIRFHQDFHFYKLDKDGNIKDHYLYKRTNKNREEELFGDFIVNKHKKYYRTWVTDGDTLAKPFILQNEDLKWDEEQQVSIYHKIFEEADYFYNVSKSYPEQETTYYMDGKWYQVRTNTRLTEKIYNHGRPNGGNDLFRHYSSRDMAMVPNSVPEISPVYFQRTELVELTHSVGGGSASSTAKNWKGELYCRLPVDKDTLKFKIPMYFEKGFTTQKFYESPGEKIRKYKAELEKQYSPYFYFADKRFNFKLFTTSDRKLYIIKPIQ
;
A
#
# COMPACT_ATOMS: atom_id res chain seq x y z
N MET A 1 -47.15 -43.09 31.09
CA MET A 1 -45.95 -43.33 30.25
C MET A 1 -46.04 -42.75 28.84
N LYS A 2 -47.06 -43.08 28.01
CA LYS A 2 -47.18 -42.52 26.64
C LYS A 2 -47.18 -40.99 26.54
N LYS A 3 -47.89 -40.27 27.41
CA LYS A 3 -47.90 -38.78 27.43
C LYS A 3 -46.53 -38.18 27.75
N PHE A 4 -45.77 -38.79 28.66
CA PHE A 4 -44.41 -38.36 29.00
C PHE A 4 -43.44 -38.57 27.83
N MET A 5 -43.52 -39.72 27.15
CA MET A 5 -42.70 -39.96 25.94
C MET A 5 -43.00 -38.99 24.80
N ILE A 6 -44.27 -38.62 24.60
CA ILE A 6 -44.66 -37.65 23.57
C ILE A 6 -44.12 -36.25 23.91
N ILE A 7 -44.21 -35.83 25.17
CA ILE A 7 -43.67 -34.54 25.62
C ILE A 7 -42.14 -34.51 25.48
N THR A 8 -41.44 -35.58 25.88
CA THR A 8 -39.98 -35.67 25.69
C THR A 8 -39.60 -35.65 24.21
N GLY A 9 -40.36 -36.34 23.35
CA GLY A 9 -40.14 -36.32 21.90
C GLY A 9 -40.33 -34.92 21.29
N ILE A 10 -41.36 -34.19 21.71
CA ILE A 10 -41.62 -32.81 21.26
C ILE A 10 -40.51 -31.87 21.74
N ILE A 11 -40.03 -32.01 22.97
CA ILE A 11 -38.92 -31.20 23.50
C ILE A 11 -37.64 -31.46 22.70
N ILE A 12 -37.30 -32.73 22.42
CA ILE A 12 -36.13 -33.08 21.62
C ILE A 12 -36.25 -32.51 20.20
N LEU A 13 -37.43 -32.60 19.59
CA LEU A 13 -37.70 -32.05 18.25
C LEU A 13 -37.57 -30.53 18.25
N LEU A 14 -38.12 -29.82 19.24
CA LEU A 14 -38.00 -28.37 19.37
C LEU A 14 -36.55 -27.93 19.62
N VAL A 15 -35.79 -28.69 20.41
CA VAL A 15 -34.34 -28.47 20.57
C VAL A 15 -33.61 -28.70 19.25
N PHE A 16 -33.93 -29.75 18.49
CA PHE A 16 -33.34 -30.00 17.18
C PHE A 16 -33.69 -28.91 16.16
N ILE A 17 -34.94 -28.46 16.11
CA ILE A 17 -35.40 -27.36 15.24
C ILE A 17 -34.72 -26.04 15.66
N PHE A 18 -34.62 -25.78 16.96
CA PHE A 18 -33.92 -24.60 17.49
C PHE A 18 -32.43 -24.64 17.14
N LEU A 19 -31.74 -25.77 17.33
CA LEU A 19 -30.33 -25.95 16.99
C LEU A 19 -30.07 -25.91 15.48
N TYR A 20 -30.99 -26.44 14.67
CA TYR A 20 -30.92 -26.41 13.19
C TYR A 20 -31.15 -25.00 12.63
N ASN A 21 -32.04 -24.23 13.25
CA ASN A 21 -32.32 -22.84 12.88
C ASN A 21 -31.37 -21.83 13.54
N PHE A 22 -30.52 -22.25 14.48
CA PHE A 22 -29.51 -21.38 15.08
C PHE A 22 -28.32 -21.23 14.12
N TRP A 23 -28.47 -20.33 13.15
CA TRP A 23 -27.39 -19.94 12.25
C TRP A 23 -26.19 -19.49 13.09
N GLY A 24 -25.05 -20.16 12.94
CA GLY A 24 -23.83 -19.91 13.72
C GLY A 24 -23.65 -20.78 14.97
N LEU A 25 -24.46 -21.82 15.19
CA LEU A 25 -24.23 -22.80 16.28
C LEU A 25 -22.84 -23.43 16.20
N ASP A 26 -22.38 -23.73 14.99
CA ASP A 26 -21.07 -24.31 14.75
C ASP A 26 -19.93 -23.32 15.08
N LEU A 27 -20.07 -22.04 14.73
CA LEU A 27 -19.16 -20.98 15.15
C LEU A 27 -19.15 -20.85 16.68
N TYR A 28 -20.32 -20.81 17.31
CA TYR A 28 -20.46 -20.74 18.77
C TYR A 28 -19.77 -21.91 19.48
N LEU A 29 -20.02 -23.15 19.02
CA LEU A 29 -19.42 -24.35 19.60
C LEU A 29 -17.89 -24.36 19.40
N ILE A 30 -17.40 -24.03 18.20
CA ILE A 30 -15.96 -23.98 17.94
C ILE A 30 -15.29 -22.92 18.81
N ASN A 31 -15.89 -21.73 18.95
CA ASN A 31 -15.36 -20.65 19.78
C ASN A 31 -15.38 -21.02 21.27
N LYS A 32 -16.44 -21.68 21.74
CA LYS A 32 -16.51 -22.19 23.12
C LYS A 32 -15.47 -23.29 23.40
N MET A 33 -15.13 -24.08 22.39
CA MET A 33 -14.07 -25.09 22.48
C MET A 33 -12.66 -24.53 22.22
N ASN A 34 -12.54 -23.28 21.75
CA ASN A 34 -11.25 -22.65 21.53
C ASN A 34 -10.57 -22.36 22.87
N ARG A 35 -9.54 -23.15 23.19
CA ARG A 35 -8.73 -23.01 24.41
C ARG A 35 -7.35 -22.42 24.13
N SER A 36 -7.21 -21.59 23.11
CA SER A 36 -5.94 -20.96 22.75
C SER A 36 -5.49 -19.98 23.84
N GLN A 37 -4.78 -20.50 24.85
CA GLN A 37 -4.12 -19.69 25.88
C GLN A 37 -2.86 -19.06 25.29
N LEU A 38 -2.59 -17.81 25.66
CA LEU A 38 -1.36 -17.12 25.29
C LEU A 38 -0.20 -17.67 26.13
N PRO A 39 0.81 -18.32 25.52
CA PRO A 39 1.98 -18.76 26.27
C PRO A 39 2.74 -17.59 26.90
N ASP A 40 3.36 -17.82 28.06
CA ASP A 40 4.01 -16.77 28.85
C ASP A 40 5.08 -15.99 28.07
N GLU A 41 5.83 -16.67 27.20
CA GLU A 41 6.89 -16.07 26.38
C GLU A 41 6.38 -14.96 25.44
N TYR A 42 5.09 -14.96 25.08
CA TYR A 42 4.47 -13.98 24.19
C TYR A 42 3.77 -12.83 24.93
N LYS A 43 3.64 -12.91 26.27
CA LYS A 43 2.99 -11.85 27.07
C LYS A 43 3.70 -10.50 26.99
N SER A 44 5.00 -10.50 26.68
CA SER A 44 5.84 -9.29 26.56
C SER A 44 5.72 -8.57 25.21
N TYR A 45 4.97 -9.11 24.24
CA TYR A 45 4.85 -8.51 22.91
C TYR A 45 3.87 -7.35 22.92
N GLN A 46 4.27 -6.27 22.26
CA GLN A 46 3.55 -5.00 22.32
C GLN A 46 2.62 -4.85 21.12
N ASN A 47 1.45 -4.23 21.32
CA ASN A 47 0.69 -3.70 20.20
C ASN A 47 1.43 -2.45 19.71
N ILE A 48 1.67 -2.38 18.41
CA ILE A 48 2.37 -1.27 17.75
C ILE A 48 1.40 -0.28 17.10
N ASP A 49 0.12 -0.64 16.94
CA ASP A 49 -0.92 0.25 16.42
C ASP A 49 -1.41 1.21 17.50
N THR A 50 -0.49 2.05 17.97
CA THR A 50 -0.72 3.04 19.02
C THR A 50 0.00 4.34 18.68
N LYS A 51 -0.57 5.47 19.12
CA LYS A 51 0.06 6.79 18.96
C LYS A 51 1.26 7.02 19.90
N LYS A 52 1.41 6.17 20.93
CA LYS A 52 2.54 6.28 21.86
C LYS A 52 3.77 5.60 21.24
N PRO A 53 4.96 6.21 21.32
CA PRO A 53 6.18 5.54 20.91
C PRO A 53 6.38 4.22 21.66
N VAL A 54 6.82 3.20 20.93
CA VAL A 54 7.17 1.89 21.50
C VAL A 54 8.68 1.83 21.63
N VAL A 55 9.17 1.78 22.87
CA VAL A 55 10.59 1.69 23.19
C VAL A 55 11.01 0.22 23.25
N PHE A 56 12.15 -0.09 22.61
CA PHE A 56 12.78 -1.40 22.66
C PHE A 56 14.30 -1.26 22.58
N GLY A 57 15.00 -1.67 23.63
CA GLY A 57 16.45 -1.49 23.73
C GLY A 57 16.84 -0.02 23.61
N LYS A 58 17.69 0.32 22.64
CA LYS A 58 18.16 1.70 22.36
C LYS A 58 17.36 2.40 21.26
N HIS A 59 16.20 1.86 20.91
CA HIS A 59 15.41 2.34 19.80
C HIS A 59 13.99 2.69 20.23
N GLU A 60 13.40 3.66 19.54
CA GLU A 60 11.97 3.94 19.57
C GLU A 60 11.35 3.67 18.20
N LEU A 61 10.17 3.06 18.21
CA LEU A 61 9.26 3.00 17.08
C LEU A 61 8.19 4.08 17.27
N LYS A 62 8.06 4.99 16.32
CA LYS A 62 7.07 6.07 16.35
C LYS A 62 6.19 6.01 15.10
N LEU A 63 4.88 6.02 15.31
CA LEU A 63 3.89 6.16 14.25
C LEU A 63 3.94 7.59 13.70
N MET A 64 4.20 7.73 12.41
CA MET A 64 4.29 9.03 11.74
C MET A 64 2.98 9.38 11.01
N TRP A 65 2.40 8.39 10.32
CA TRP A 65 1.14 8.54 9.59
C TRP A 65 0.30 7.27 9.74
N ASP A 66 -0.99 7.39 10.06
CA ASP A 66 -1.85 6.26 10.45
C ASP A 66 -3.20 6.15 9.71
N ASP A 67 -3.51 7.09 8.81
CA ASP A 67 -4.80 7.16 8.11
C ASP A 67 -4.68 7.78 6.71
N SER A 68 -3.64 7.41 5.96
CA SER A 68 -3.52 7.87 4.56
C SER A 68 -4.64 7.26 3.72
N PHE A 69 -5.33 8.08 2.92
CA PHE A 69 -6.43 7.61 2.08
C PHE A 69 -5.94 6.70 0.95
N GLU A 70 -4.85 7.09 0.29
CA GLU A 70 -4.12 6.28 -0.68
C GLU A 70 -2.91 5.60 -0.01
N PRO A 71 -2.38 4.51 -0.60
CA PRO A 71 -1.10 3.94 -0.18
C PRO A 71 0.00 5.02 -0.06
N ILE A 72 0.70 5.03 1.07
CA ILE A 72 1.81 5.93 1.33
C ILE A 72 2.93 5.60 0.35
N ARG A 73 3.35 6.63 -0.39
CA ARG A 73 4.47 6.53 -1.32
C ARG A 73 5.74 7.05 -0.66
N HIS A 74 6.87 6.47 -1.03
CA HIS A 74 8.15 6.78 -0.42
C HIS A 74 9.31 6.51 -1.39
N PHE A 75 10.29 7.42 -1.44
CA PHE A 75 11.49 7.24 -2.24
C PHE A 75 12.64 8.08 -1.70
N ILE A 76 13.83 7.88 -2.25
CA ILE A 76 15.02 8.66 -1.90
C ILE A 76 15.37 9.51 -3.11
N SER A 77 15.42 10.83 -2.93
CA SER A 77 15.76 11.76 -4.01
C SER A 77 17.23 11.65 -4.42
N SER A 78 17.60 12.22 -5.57
CA SER A 78 19.01 12.35 -5.97
C SER A 78 19.85 13.15 -4.98
N GLU A 79 19.25 14.12 -4.27
CA GLU A 79 19.88 14.88 -3.18
C GLU A 79 20.03 14.08 -1.88
N GLY A 80 19.51 12.84 -1.84
CA GLY A 80 19.64 11.93 -0.71
C GLY A 80 18.60 12.12 0.39
N ASP A 81 17.55 12.92 0.16
CA ASP A 81 16.45 13.09 1.10
C ASP A 81 15.42 11.98 0.99
N MET A 82 14.80 11.62 2.11
CA MET A 82 13.67 10.70 2.12
C MET A 82 12.38 11.48 1.86
N ILE A 83 11.69 11.17 0.77
CA ILE A 83 10.40 11.80 0.45
C ILE A 83 9.28 10.84 0.79
N ILE A 84 8.29 11.32 1.54
CA ILE A 84 7.07 10.58 1.89
C ILE A 84 5.88 11.32 1.31
N ILE A 85 4.96 10.60 0.66
CA ILE A 85 3.74 11.17 0.12
C ILE A 85 2.55 10.46 0.75
N THR A 86 1.69 11.22 1.44
CA THR A 86 0.44 10.75 2.00
C THR A 86 -0.73 11.46 1.34
N SER A 87 -1.95 10.97 1.54
CA SER A 87 -3.14 11.69 1.13
C SER A 87 -4.24 11.65 2.18
N GLU A 88 -5.10 12.65 2.17
CA GLU A 88 -6.29 12.70 3.01
C GLU A 88 -7.50 13.21 2.22
N ILE A 89 -8.69 12.88 2.70
CA ILE A 89 -9.91 13.58 2.29
C ILE A 89 -10.12 14.72 3.28
N PRO A 90 -9.92 15.99 2.88
CA PRO A 90 -10.06 17.13 3.77
C PRO A 90 -11.49 17.26 4.29
N LYS A 91 -11.62 17.50 5.60
CA LYS A 91 -12.91 17.52 6.32
C LYS A 91 -13.74 18.78 6.08
N ASP A 92 -13.10 19.86 5.66
CA ASP A 92 -13.63 21.21 5.50
C ASP A 92 -14.02 21.54 4.06
N ARG A 93 -13.96 20.59 3.13
CA ARG A 93 -14.34 20.87 1.75
C ARG A 93 -15.84 21.13 1.62
N ASN A 94 -16.14 22.15 0.84
CA ASN A 94 -17.50 22.56 0.54
C ASN A 94 -18.24 21.39 -0.10
N LYS A 95 -19.32 20.94 0.53
CA LYS A 95 -20.14 19.82 0.06
C LYS A 95 -20.76 20.12 -1.30
N ASP A 96 -21.09 21.38 -1.56
CA ASP A 96 -21.70 21.80 -2.82
C ASP A 96 -20.69 21.64 -3.99
N GLU A 97 -19.40 21.93 -3.78
CA GLU A 97 -18.35 21.66 -4.80
C GLU A 97 -18.15 20.17 -5.07
N VAL A 98 -18.34 19.32 -4.05
CA VAL A 98 -18.18 17.87 -4.15
C VAL A 98 -19.40 17.22 -4.83
N GLU A 99 -20.60 17.74 -4.56
CA GLU A 99 -21.88 17.26 -5.11
C GLU A 99 -22.10 17.76 -6.54
N ASP A 100 -21.80 19.02 -6.86
CA ASP A 100 -21.90 19.57 -8.22
C ASP A 100 -20.94 18.85 -9.20
N GLU A 101 -19.82 18.34 -8.70
CA GLU A 101 -18.84 17.61 -9.49
C GLU A 101 -18.98 16.06 -9.37
N ALA A 102 -19.99 15.57 -8.64
CA ALA A 102 -20.18 14.14 -8.36
C ALA A 102 -20.50 13.28 -9.58
N GLY A 103 -21.00 13.88 -10.68
CA GLY A 103 -21.25 13.21 -11.95
C GLY A 103 -20.01 12.58 -12.60
N GLY A 104 -18.80 12.92 -12.13
CA GLY A 104 -17.51 12.41 -12.63
C GLY A 104 -16.79 11.40 -11.73
N GLY A 105 -17.36 10.99 -10.59
CA GLY A 105 -16.80 9.95 -9.70
C GLY A 105 -16.52 10.35 -8.24
N GLY A 106 -17.17 11.41 -7.75
CA GLY A 106 -17.37 11.71 -6.32
C GLY A 106 -16.13 12.11 -5.52
N ILE A 107 -16.19 11.91 -4.18
CA ILE A 107 -15.20 12.32 -3.17
C ILE A 107 -13.74 11.90 -3.47
N ARG A 108 -13.53 10.91 -4.34
CA ARG A 108 -12.19 10.38 -4.70
C ARG A 108 -11.35 11.40 -5.48
N PHE A 109 -11.96 12.41 -6.09
CA PHE A 109 -11.25 13.46 -6.81
C PHE A 109 -10.92 14.70 -5.96
N HIS A 110 -11.36 14.71 -4.69
CA HIS A 110 -11.10 15.77 -3.71
C HIS A 110 -10.18 15.23 -2.62
N GLN A 111 -8.93 15.04 -2.98
CA GLN A 111 -7.87 14.54 -2.09
C GLN A 111 -6.80 15.61 -1.94
N ASP A 112 -6.28 15.75 -0.74
CA ASP A 112 -5.12 16.58 -0.48
C ASP A 112 -3.90 15.66 -0.37
N PHE A 113 -2.89 15.90 -1.19
CA PHE A 113 -1.64 15.13 -1.21
C PHE A 113 -0.55 15.91 -0.47
N HIS A 114 0.02 15.29 0.54
CA HIS A 114 1.08 15.89 1.35
C HIS A 114 2.40 15.24 0.98
N PHE A 115 3.36 16.05 0.56
CA PHE A 115 4.72 15.65 0.25
C PHE A 115 5.61 16.13 1.39
N TYR A 116 6.23 15.21 2.11
CA TYR A 116 7.14 15.50 3.22
C TYR A 116 8.56 15.15 2.81
N LYS A 117 9.50 16.04 3.13
CA LYS A 117 10.93 15.84 2.95
C LYS A 117 11.56 15.59 4.32
N LEU A 118 12.19 14.43 4.49
CA LEU A 118 12.83 14.02 5.73
C LEU A 118 14.35 14.10 5.58
N ASP A 119 15.01 14.65 6.60
CA ASP A 119 16.46 14.68 6.71
C ASP A 119 17.05 13.30 7.06
N LYS A 120 18.39 13.21 7.16
CA LYS A 120 19.12 11.98 7.53
C LYS A 120 18.71 11.38 8.89
N ASP A 121 18.18 12.20 9.78
CA ASP A 121 17.77 11.83 11.14
C ASP A 121 16.25 11.57 11.21
N GLY A 122 15.55 11.66 10.07
CA GLY A 122 14.13 11.40 9.91
C GLY A 122 13.24 12.51 10.44
N ASN A 123 13.73 13.74 10.52
CA ASN A 123 12.93 14.91 10.86
C ASN A 123 12.37 15.53 9.58
N ILE A 124 11.13 15.99 9.63
CA ILE A 124 10.51 16.70 8.52
C ILE A 124 11.20 18.06 8.41
N LYS A 125 11.90 18.30 7.30
CA LYS A 125 12.57 19.58 7.00
C LYS A 125 11.80 20.47 6.04
N ASP A 126 10.91 19.88 5.25
CA ASP A 126 10.06 20.62 4.30
C ASP A 126 8.75 19.88 4.02
N HIS A 127 7.72 20.61 3.60
CA HIS A 127 6.38 20.11 3.31
C HIS A 127 5.75 20.86 2.14
N TYR A 128 5.24 20.11 1.16
CA TYR A 128 4.44 20.63 0.06
C TYR A 128 3.04 20.00 0.04
N LEU A 129 2.02 20.82 -0.20
CA LEU A 129 0.63 20.42 -0.24
C LEU A 129 0.06 20.60 -1.65
N TYR A 130 -0.39 19.51 -2.25
CA TYR A 130 -1.15 19.54 -3.49
C TYR A 130 -2.63 19.29 -3.23
N LYS A 131 -3.47 20.27 -3.56
CA LYS A 131 -4.92 20.16 -3.47
C LYS A 131 -5.47 19.62 -4.80
N ARG A 132 -5.85 18.35 -4.82
CA ARG A 132 -6.51 17.74 -5.97
C ARG A 132 -7.96 18.21 -6.03
N THR A 133 -8.39 18.57 -7.23
CA THR A 133 -9.79 18.91 -7.57
C THR A 133 -10.11 18.36 -8.96
N ASN A 134 -11.37 18.39 -9.39
CA ASN A 134 -11.68 18.02 -10.78
C ASN A 134 -11.03 18.95 -11.82
N LYS A 135 -10.72 20.20 -11.47
CA LYS A 135 -10.00 21.17 -12.32
C LYS A 135 -8.48 21.07 -12.20
N ASN A 136 -7.99 20.36 -11.19
CA ASN A 136 -6.58 20.20 -10.87
C ASN A 136 -6.36 18.74 -10.48
N ARG A 137 -6.41 17.87 -11.49
CA ARG A 137 -6.58 16.43 -11.25
C ARG A 137 -5.29 15.72 -10.85
N GLU A 138 -4.13 16.15 -11.33
CA GLU A 138 -2.93 15.33 -11.24
C GLU A 138 -1.67 16.16 -11.07
N GLU A 139 -1.03 16.03 -9.91
CA GLU A 139 0.41 16.19 -9.75
C GLU A 139 0.95 14.83 -9.31
N GLU A 140 1.88 14.29 -10.07
CA GLU A 140 2.55 13.04 -9.74
C GLU A 140 4.03 13.28 -9.50
N LEU A 141 4.63 12.41 -8.71
CA LEU A 141 6.07 12.39 -8.62
C LEU A 141 6.63 11.60 -9.80
N PHE A 142 7.55 12.21 -10.55
CA PHE A 142 8.22 11.59 -11.67
C PHE A 142 9.72 11.93 -11.60
N GLY A 143 10.53 10.95 -11.19
CA GLY A 143 11.93 11.19 -10.83
C GLY A 143 12.00 12.11 -9.61
N ASP A 144 12.90 13.09 -9.66
CA ASP A 144 13.00 14.15 -8.64
C ASP A 144 12.12 15.36 -8.94
N PHE A 145 10.99 15.17 -9.62
CA PHE A 145 10.10 16.27 -10.01
C PHE A 145 8.66 15.97 -9.61
N ILE A 146 7.91 17.04 -9.33
CA ILE A 146 6.46 16.98 -9.28
C ILE A 146 5.95 17.45 -10.64
N VAL A 147 5.27 16.57 -11.36
CA VAL A 147 4.93 16.75 -12.77
C VAL A 147 3.41 16.75 -12.94
N ASN A 148 2.90 17.72 -13.70
CA ASN A 148 1.53 17.78 -14.17
C ASN A 148 1.52 17.68 -15.70
N LYS A 149 1.38 16.44 -16.20
CA LYS A 149 1.39 16.14 -17.64
C LYS A 149 0.28 16.86 -18.40
N HIS A 150 -0.90 17.00 -17.77
CA HIS A 150 -2.07 17.61 -18.41
C HIS A 150 -1.94 19.14 -18.52
N LYS A 151 -1.48 19.80 -17.46
CA LYS A 151 -1.26 21.26 -17.42
C LYS A 151 0.13 21.66 -17.90
N LYS A 152 0.94 20.70 -18.35
CA LYS A 152 2.24 20.91 -19.02
C LYS A 152 3.24 21.70 -18.17
N TYR A 153 3.37 21.34 -16.89
CA TYR A 153 4.36 21.93 -16.00
C TYR A 153 4.99 20.92 -15.05
N TYR A 154 6.14 21.30 -14.48
CA TYR A 154 6.78 20.60 -13.38
C TYR A 154 7.17 21.57 -12.26
N ARG A 155 7.55 21.02 -11.10
CA ARG A 155 8.15 21.74 -9.98
C ARG A 155 9.41 20.99 -9.53
N THR A 156 10.36 21.73 -8.98
CA THR A 156 11.65 21.19 -8.48
C THR A 156 11.69 21.08 -6.96
N TRP A 157 10.53 21.21 -6.29
CA TRP A 157 10.41 21.13 -4.83
C TRP A 157 11.20 19.97 -4.19
N VAL A 158 11.26 18.81 -4.83
CA VAL A 158 12.01 17.64 -4.35
C VAL A 158 13.50 17.95 -4.19
N THR A 159 14.13 18.64 -5.14
CA THR A 159 15.57 18.94 -5.14
C THR A 159 15.89 20.24 -4.40
N ASP A 160 15.21 21.34 -4.71
CA ASP A 160 15.57 22.68 -4.24
C ASP A 160 14.50 23.37 -3.37
N GLY A 161 13.35 22.74 -3.17
CA GLY A 161 12.23 23.32 -2.42
C GLY A 161 11.41 24.35 -3.22
N ASP A 162 11.72 24.59 -4.50
CA ASP A 162 10.98 25.51 -5.33
C ASP A 162 9.62 24.94 -5.74
N THR A 163 8.57 25.58 -5.25
CA THR A 163 7.18 25.24 -5.54
C THR A 163 6.64 25.95 -6.77
N LEU A 164 7.41 26.75 -7.52
CA LEU A 164 6.91 27.43 -8.71
C LEU A 164 6.71 26.46 -9.89
N ALA A 165 5.63 26.67 -10.64
CA ALA A 165 5.34 25.87 -11.82
C ALA A 165 6.22 26.30 -12.99
N LYS A 166 7.02 25.38 -13.50
CA LYS A 166 7.91 25.57 -14.66
C LYS A 166 7.28 24.90 -15.87
N PRO A 167 7.05 25.61 -16.99
CA PRO A 167 6.36 25.04 -18.15
C PRO A 167 7.24 24.01 -18.85
N PHE A 168 6.61 23.05 -19.51
CA PHE A 168 7.29 22.16 -20.46
C PHE A 168 7.64 22.91 -21.74
N ILE A 169 8.65 22.42 -22.45
CA ILE A 169 8.89 22.77 -23.84
C ILE A 169 8.03 21.86 -24.71
N LEU A 170 7.12 22.48 -25.46
CA LEU A 170 6.16 21.77 -26.29
C LEU A 170 6.70 21.59 -27.71
N GLN A 171 6.54 20.39 -28.25
CA GLN A 171 7.06 20.01 -29.56
C GLN A 171 5.98 19.35 -30.41
N ASN A 172 5.93 19.73 -31.69
CA ASN A 172 4.99 19.17 -32.66
C ASN A 172 3.52 19.18 -32.19
N GLU A 173 3.09 20.20 -31.45
CA GLU A 173 1.72 20.23 -30.90
C GLU A 173 0.64 20.22 -31.98
N ASP A 174 0.95 20.75 -33.15
CA ASP A 174 0.09 20.81 -34.32
C ASP A 174 0.24 19.62 -35.28
N LEU A 175 1.07 18.63 -34.91
CA LEU A 175 1.29 17.40 -35.67
C LEU A 175 1.76 17.64 -37.12
N LYS A 176 2.57 18.69 -37.33
CA LYS A 176 3.10 19.06 -38.65
C LYS A 176 4.44 18.41 -39.01
N TRP A 177 5.14 17.81 -38.05
CA TRP A 177 6.39 17.09 -38.34
C TRP A 177 6.12 15.90 -39.26
N ASP A 178 7.05 15.64 -40.17
CA ASP A 178 7.00 14.48 -41.03
C ASP A 178 7.31 13.17 -40.26
N GLU A 179 7.11 12.04 -40.93
CA GLU A 179 7.33 10.72 -40.34
C GLU A 179 8.77 10.52 -39.86
N GLU A 180 9.77 10.98 -40.62
CA GLU A 180 11.18 10.84 -40.28
C GLU A 180 11.52 11.62 -39.01
N GLN A 181 11.04 12.86 -38.89
CA GLN A 181 11.20 13.70 -37.71
C GLN A 181 10.56 13.06 -36.47
N GLN A 182 9.34 12.53 -36.60
CA GLN A 182 8.61 11.89 -35.50
C GLN A 182 9.26 10.58 -35.04
N VAL A 183 9.76 9.77 -35.98
CA VAL A 183 10.49 8.54 -35.67
C VAL A 183 11.83 8.86 -35.01
N SER A 184 12.56 9.84 -35.55
CA SER A 184 13.87 10.28 -35.03
C SER A 184 13.78 10.81 -33.60
N ILE A 185 12.82 11.70 -33.30
CA ILE A 185 12.65 12.20 -31.93
C ILE A 185 12.28 11.08 -30.97
N TYR A 186 11.46 10.11 -31.40
CA TYR A 186 11.06 9.00 -30.55
C TYR A 186 12.23 8.09 -30.23
N HIS A 187 13.08 7.76 -31.22
CA HIS A 187 14.33 7.03 -30.98
C HIS A 187 15.25 7.79 -30.03
N LYS A 188 15.42 9.10 -30.24
CA LYS A 188 16.22 9.93 -29.34
C LYS A 188 15.71 9.90 -27.90
N ILE A 189 14.40 10.06 -27.69
CA ILE A 189 13.80 9.99 -26.35
C ILE A 189 14.08 8.61 -25.72
N PHE A 190 13.92 7.54 -26.49
CA PHE A 190 14.15 6.20 -25.99
C PHE A 190 15.61 5.93 -25.57
N GLU A 191 16.57 6.45 -26.34
CA GLU A 191 18.00 6.23 -26.11
C GLU A 191 18.60 7.18 -25.06
N GLU A 192 18.15 8.42 -25.01
CA GLU A 192 18.84 9.50 -24.29
C GLU A 192 18.05 10.10 -23.12
N ALA A 193 16.72 9.95 -23.05
CA ALA A 193 15.96 10.60 -21.99
C ALA A 193 16.19 9.92 -20.63
N ASP A 194 16.42 10.73 -19.59
CA ASP A 194 16.53 10.23 -18.21
C ASP A 194 15.20 9.62 -17.74
N TYR A 195 14.10 10.23 -18.20
CA TYR A 195 12.73 9.88 -17.83
C TYR A 195 11.82 10.07 -19.03
N PHE A 196 10.93 9.12 -19.33
CA PHE A 196 9.87 9.36 -20.31
C PHE A 196 8.60 8.54 -20.04
N TYR A 197 7.46 9.07 -20.46
CA TYR A 197 6.16 8.42 -20.34
C TYR A 197 5.34 8.71 -21.59
N ASN A 198 4.81 7.65 -22.20
CA ASN A 198 4.04 7.72 -23.43
C ASN A 198 2.57 7.35 -23.17
N VAL A 199 1.65 8.12 -23.75
CA VAL A 199 0.21 7.86 -23.71
C VAL A 199 -0.35 7.89 -25.12
N SER A 200 -1.11 6.87 -25.47
CA SER A 200 -1.95 6.89 -26.68
C SER A 200 -3.19 7.75 -26.42
N LYS A 201 -3.40 8.80 -27.24
CA LYS A 201 -4.60 9.66 -27.18
C LYS A 201 -5.72 9.09 -28.05
N SER A 202 -5.41 8.89 -29.32
CA SER A 202 -6.32 8.33 -30.32
C SER A 202 -5.47 7.76 -31.45
N TYR A 203 -5.45 6.44 -31.61
CA TYR A 203 -4.57 5.78 -32.58
C TYR A 203 -4.65 6.44 -33.98
N PRO A 204 -3.53 6.86 -34.60
CA PRO A 204 -2.12 6.64 -34.21
C PRO A 204 -1.50 7.71 -33.29
N GLU A 205 -2.26 8.71 -32.84
CA GLU A 205 -1.77 9.82 -32.02
C GLU A 205 -1.28 9.39 -30.64
N GLN A 206 -0.06 9.82 -30.30
CA GLN A 206 0.59 9.63 -29.02
C GLN A 206 1.12 10.95 -28.46
N GLU A 207 1.20 11.02 -27.14
CA GLU A 207 1.81 12.11 -26.38
C GLU A 207 2.91 11.53 -25.50
N THR A 208 4.15 11.99 -25.69
CA THR A 208 5.30 11.57 -24.88
C THR A 208 5.77 12.74 -24.04
N THR A 209 5.72 12.60 -22.71
CA THR A 209 6.33 13.55 -21.77
C THR A 209 7.67 12.98 -21.32
N TYR A 210 8.74 13.78 -21.41
CA TYR A 210 10.09 13.29 -21.13
C TYR A 210 11.00 14.38 -20.57
N TYR A 211 12.05 13.96 -19.87
CA TYR A 211 13.10 14.82 -19.33
C TYR A 211 14.43 14.45 -19.98
N MET A 212 15.10 15.46 -20.53
CA MET A 212 16.37 15.32 -21.23
C MET A 212 17.11 16.65 -21.19
N ASP A 213 18.44 16.65 -21.10
CA ASP A 213 19.26 17.88 -21.12
C ASP A 213 18.82 18.93 -20.10
N GLY A 214 18.38 18.50 -18.92
CA GLY A 214 17.98 19.41 -17.84
C GLY A 214 16.58 20.04 -18.00
N LYS A 215 15.77 19.60 -18.96
CA LYS A 215 14.46 20.22 -19.27
C LYS A 215 13.37 19.19 -19.50
N TRP A 216 12.15 19.57 -19.15
CA TRP A 216 10.95 18.81 -19.46
C TRP A 216 10.36 19.20 -20.80
N TYR A 217 10.01 18.19 -21.59
CA TYR A 217 9.41 18.32 -22.90
C TYR A 217 8.11 17.53 -22.97
N GLN A 218 7.24 17.92 -23.89
CA GLN A 218 6.12 17.09 -24.32
C GLN A 218 6.00 17.17 -25.84
N VAL A 219 6.03 16.01 -26.48
CA VAL A 219 5.92 15.87 -27.94
C VAL A 219 4.65 15.11 -28.31
N ARG A 220 3.96 15.57 -29.35
CA ARG A 220 2.87 14.81 -29.98
C ARG A 220 3.36 14.16 -31.27
N THR A 221 2.93 12.94 -31.51
CA THR A 221 3.22 12.20 -32.75
C THR A 221 1.92 11.59 -33.27
N ASN A 222 1.76 11.47 -34.59
CA ASN A 222 0.66 10.76 -35.26
C ASN A 222 1.18 9.71 -36.26
N THR A 223 2.47 9.43 -36.25
CA THR A 223 3.06 8.29 -36.95
C THR A 223 2.89 7.01 -36.12
N ARG A 224 2.74 5.87 -36.80
CA ARG A 224 2.80 4.57 -36.16
C ARG A 224 4.25 4.29 -35.73
N LEU A 225 4.56 4.56 -34.46
CA LEU A 225 5.81 4.16 -33.85
C LEU A 225 5.82 2.61 -33.80
N THR A 226 6.61 1.98 -34.69
CA THR A 226 6.45 0.58 -35.14
C THR A 226 6.91 -0.48 -34.15
N GLU A 227 7.39 -0.10 -32.99
CA GLU A 227 7.76 -1.05 -31.96
C GLU A 227 6.68 -1.07 -30.88
N LYS A 228 6.13 -2.27 -30.61
CA LYS A 228 5.41 -2.56 -29.37
C LYS A 228 6.40 -2.50 -28.20
N ILE A 229 6.97 -1.33 -27.96
CA ILE A 229 7.73 -1.05 -26.74
C ILE A 229 6.66 -0.77 -25.70
N TYR A 230 6.22 -1.84 -25.04
CA TYR A 230 5.45 -1.68 -23.81
C TYR A 230 6.24 -0.75 -22.89
N ASN A 231 5.65 0.40 -22.53
CA ASN A 231 5.91 1.27 -21.37
C ASN A 231 7.09 0.88 -20.43
N HIS A 232 8.31 0.80 -20.93
CA HIS A 232 9.48 0.35 -20.13
C HIS A 232 10.58 1.41 -20.04
N GLY A 233 10.31 2.61 -20.55
CA GLY A 233 11.09 3.81 -20.28
C GLY A 233 10.97 4.30 -18.85
N ARG A 234 11.34 3.46 -17.87
CA ARG A 234 11.38 3.75 -16.42
C ARG A 234 10.78 5.10 -16.02
N PRO A 235 9.46 5.16 -15.74
CA PRO A 235 8.88 6.27 -15.02
C PRO A 235 7.98 5.73 -13.92
N ASN A 236 8.44 4.67 -13.22
CA ASN A 236 7.77 4.06 -12.09
C ASN A 236 8.76 3.11 -11.43
N GLY A 237 9.94 3.61 -11.04
CA GLY A 237 10.54 3.07 -9.82
C GLY A 237 9.46 3.31 -8.79
N GLY A 238 8.65 2.28 -8.50
CA GLY A 238 7.50 2.43 -7.63
C GLY A 238 7.98 3.21 -6.43
N ASN A 239 7.31 4.32 -6.11
CA ASN A 239 7.63 5.13 -4.93
C ASN A 239 7.27 4.30 -3.70
N ASP A 240 8.05 3.25 -3.53
CA ASP A 240 7.82 2.07 -2.75
C ASP A 240 9.16 1.43 -2.43
N LEU A 241 9.79 1.88 -1.35
CA LEU A 241 11.05 1.31 -0.87
C LEU A 241 10.84 -0.07 -0.23
N PHE A 242 9.60 -0.52 -0.04
CA PHE A 242 9.29 -1.83 0.52
C PHE A 242 9.12 -2.92 -0.53
N ARG A 243 8.93 -2.59 -1.80
CA ARG A 243 8.66 -3.53 -2.89
C ARG A 243 9.54 -3.28 -4.11
N HIS A 244 9.74 -4.31 -4.93
CA HIS A 244 10.38 -4.18 -6.24
C HIS A 244 9.55 -4.89 -7.30
N TYR A 245 9.71 -4.50 -8.56
CA TYR A 245 9.05 -5.19 -9.68
C TYR A 245 9.74 -6.52 -9.96
N SER A 246 9.01 -7.62 -9.85
CA SER A 246 9.45 -8.96 -10.26
C SER A 246 9.00 -9.22 -11.69
N SER A 247 9.94 -9.37 -12.62
CA SER A 247 9.64 -9.77 -14.01
C SER A 247 9.01 -11.16 -14.09
N ARG A 248 9.34 -12.05 -13.14
CA ARG A 248 8.79 -13.39 -13.05
C ARG A 248 7.31 -13.38 -12.69
N ASP A 249 6.92 -12.54 -11.73
CA ASP A 249 5.54 -12.45 -11.25
C ASP A 249 4.74 -11.36 -12.00
N MET A 250 5.42 -10.60 -12.87
CA MET A 250 4.89 -9.42 -13.58
C MET A 250 4.20 -8.41 -12.64
N ALA A 251 4.68 -8.31 -11.40
CA ALA A 251 4.03 -7.56 -10.33
C ALA A 251 5.06 -6.97 -9.34
N MET A 252 4.63 -5.97 -8.58
CA MET A 252 5.38 -5.49 -7.42
C MET A 252 5.32 -6.55 -6.32
N VAL A 253 6.49 -7.06 -5.91
CA VAL A 253 6.63 -8.03 -4.83
C VAL A 253 7.36 -7.40 -3.65
N PRO A 254 7.08 -7.81 -2.40
CA PRO A 254 7.85 -7.42 -1.23
C PRO A 254 9.36 -7.60 -1.46
N ASN A 255 10.16 -6.62 -1.04
CA ASN A 255 11.58 -6.84 -0.84
C ASN A 255 11.74 -8.00 0.14
N SER A 256 12.69 -8.91 -0.11
CA SER A 256 12.95 -9.98 0.86
C SER A 256 13.39 -9.34 2.17
N VAL A 257 12.60 -9.50 3.24
CA VAL A 257 12.89 -8.91 4.55
C VAL A 257 13.41 -10.00 5.48
N PRO A 258 14.69 -10.40 5.44
CA PRO A 258 15.19 -11.49 6.28
C PRO A 258 14.99 -11.23 7.79
N GLU A 259 14.87 -9.96 8.19
CA GLU A 259 14.84 -9.53 9.59
C GLU A 259 13.52 -9.90 10.29
N ILE A 260 12.35 -9.68 9.66
CA ILE A 260 11.08 -9.94 10.36
C ILE A 260 10.79 -11.44 10.41
N SER A 261 10.44 -11.94 11.59
CA SER A 261 10.09 -13.35 11.80
C SER A 261 8.74 -13.47 12.49
N PRO A 262 7.73 -14.10 11.85
CA PRO A 262 6.51 -14.51 12.54
C PRO A 262 6.88 -15.68 13.47
N VAL A 263 6.43 -15.60 14.72
CA VAL A 263 6.81 -16.57 15.77
C VAL A 263 5.63 -17.27 16.42
N TYR A 264 4.44 -16.68 16.39
CA TYR A 264 3.24 -17.33 16.94
C TYR A 264 1.98 -16.68 16.40
N PHE A 265 0.91 -17.46 16.24
CA PHE A 265 -0.43 -16.94 15.98
C PHE A 265 -1.39 -17.41 17.07
N GLN A 266 -1.97 -16.45 17.80
CA GLN A 266 -2.98 -16.75 18.82
C GLN A 266 -4.36 -16.67 18.20
N ARG A 267 -5.06 -17.81 18.11
CA ARG A 267 -6.47 -17.84 17.71
C ARG A 267 -7.34 -17.23 18.80
N THR A 268 -8.03 -16.13 18.51
CA THR A 268 -8.99 -15.55 19.45
C THR A 268 -10.40 -16.06 19.17
N GLU A 269 -10.81 -16.05 17.90
CA GLU A 269 -12.20 -16.30 17.51
C GLU A 269 -12.28 -16.78 16.06
N LEU A 270 -13.18 -17.72 15.78
CA LEU A 270 -13.61 -18.08 14.44
C LEU A 270 -14.81 -17.20 14.07
N VAL A 271 -14.68 -16.43 13.01
CA VAL A 271 -15.70 -15.53 12.48
C VAL A 271 -16.07 -15.93 11.05
N GLU A 272 -17.21 -15.47 10.57
CA GLU A 272 -17.62 -15.64 9.18
C GLU A 272 -17.55 -14.29 8.48
N LEU A 273 -16.77 -14.21 7.40
CA LEU A 273 -16.53 -13.00 6.63
C LEU A 273 -17.14 -13.16 5.25
N THR A 274 -17.99 -12.20 4.87
CA THR A 274 -18.57 -12.13 3.54
C THR A 274 -17.80 -11.10 2.72
N HIS A 275 -17.18 -11.54 1.64
CA HIS A 275 -16.53 -10.70 0.65
C HIS A 275 -17.49 -10.45 -0.50
N SER A 276 -17.89 -9.19 -0.68
CA SER A 276 -18.64 -8.75 -1.85
C SER A 276 -17.67 -8.07 -2.82
N VAL A 277 -17.42 -8.70 -3.96
CA VAL A 277 -16.70 -8.06 -5.06
C VAL A 277 -17.73 -7.23 -5.81
N GLY A 278 -17.59 -5.90 -5.79
CA GLY A 278 -18.53 -4.99 -6.45
C GLY A 278 -18.74 -5.32 -7.95
N GLY A 279 -19.81 -4.79 -8.54
CA GLY A 279 -20.13 -5.02 -9.96
C GLY A 279 -21.03 -6.23 -10.24
N GLY A 280 -21.84 -6.66 -9.26
CA GLY A 280 -22.86 -7.71 -9.45
C GLY A 280 -22.34 -9.15 -9.31
N SER A 281 -21.09 -9.34 -8.84
CA SER A 281 -20.57 -10.66 -8.52
C SER A 281 -21.20 -11.22 -7.25
N ALA A 282 -21.43 -12.53 -7.21
CA ALA A 282 -21.96 -13.19 -6.01
C ALA A 282 -20.98 -13.01 -4.84
N SER A 283 -21.50 -12.62 -3.68
CA SER A 283 -20.69 -12.55 -2.46
C SER A 283 -20.20 -13.95 -2.09
N SER A 284 -18.91 -14.07 -1.74
CA SER A 284 -18.37 -15.29 -1.15
C SER A 284 -18.33 -15.14 0.36
N THR A 285 -18.65 -16.22 1.08
CA THR A 285 -18.58 -16.25 2.53
C THR A 285 -17.61 -17.32 2.97
N ALA A 286 -16.66 -16.94 3.83
CA ALA A 286 -15.62 -17.83 4.32
C ALA A 286 -15.44 -17.69 5.84
N LYS A 287 -15.19 -18.81 6.51
CA LYS A 287 -14.87 -18.82 7.94
C LYS A 287 -13.41 -18.51 8.13
N ASN A 288 -13.09 -17.60 9.04
CA ASN A 288 -11.75 -17.09 9.28
C ASN A 288 -11.43 -17.13 10.76
N TRP A 289 -10.26 -17.69 11.10
CA TRP A 289 -9.68 -17.50 12.42
C TRP A 289 -9.14 -16.08 12.52
N LYS A 290 -9.81 -15.27 13.34
CA LYS A 290 -9.32 -14.00 13.86
C LYS A 290 -8.32 -14.26 14.98
N GLY A 291 -7.25 -13.50 15.01
CA GLY A 291 -6.24 -13.62 16.04
C GLY A 291 -5.14 -12.57 15.95
N GLU A 292 -4.11 -12.77 16.77
CA GLU A 292 -2.93 -11.92 16.82
C GLU A 292 -1.72 -12.69 16.29
N LEU A 293 -1.05 -12.14 15.28
CA LEU A 293 0.23 -12.63 14.78
C LEU A 293 1.35 -11.92 15.52
N TYR A 294 2.16 -12.70 16.23
CA TYR A 294 3.32 -12.25 16.99
C TYR A 294 4.56 -12.34 16.12
N CYS A 295 5.32 -11.26 16.07
CA CYS A 295 6.47 -11.08 15.21
C CYS A 295 7.67 -10.51 15.97
N ARG A 296 8.87 -10.81 15.47
CA ARG A 296 10.13 -10.21 15.91
C ARG A 296 10.76 -9.46 14.75
N LEU A 297 11.24 -8.25 15.01
CA LEU A 297 12.07 -7.47 14.09
C LEU A 297 13.39 -7.13 14.80
N PRO A 298 14.50 -7.79 14.44
CA PRO A 298 15.84 -7.37 14.83
C PRO A 298 16.15 -6.00 14.23
N VAL A 299 16.63 -5.08 15.07
CA VAL A 299 17.14 -3.76 14.65
C VAL A 299 18.48 -3.56 15.33
N ASP A 300 19.54 -3.57 14.54
CA ASP A 300 20.93 -3.54 15.01
C ASP A 300 21.18 -4.66 16.04
N LYS A 301 21.34 -4.32 17.33
CA LYS A 301 21.54 -5.28 18.44
C LYS A 301 20.28 -5.54 19.26
N ASP A 302 19.20 -4.83 18.99
CA ASP A 302 17.93 -4.92 19.71
C ASP A 302 16.89 -5.71 18.91
N THR A 303 15.75 -6.02 19.54
CA THR A 303 14.65 -6.71 18.86
C THR A 303 13.32 -6.13 19.29
N LEU A 304 12.58 -5.59 18.32
CA LEU A 304 11.18 -5.23 18.50
C LEU A 304 10.33 -6.50 18.52
N LYS A 305 9.63 -6.73 19.62
CA LYS A 305 8.64 -7.81 19.79
C LYS A 305 7.24 -7.21 19.68
N PHE A 306 6.56 -7.45 18.58
CA PHE A 306 5.27 -6.81 18.27
C PHE A 306 4.20 -7.82 17.87
N LYS A 307 2.94 -7.43 17.98
CA LYS A 307 1.81 -8.21 17.49
C LYS A 307 0.90 -7.38 16.59
N ILE A 308 0.29 -8.03 15.61
CA ILE A 308 -0.66 -7.43 14.67
C ILE A 308 -1.90 -8.30 14.52
N PRO A 309 -3.10 -7.69 14.36
CA PRO A 309 -4.32 -8.44 14.11
C PRO A 309 -4.27 -9.10 12.72
N MET A 310 -4.66 -10.36 12.65
CA MET A 310 -4.63 -11.16 11.42
C MET A 310 -5.85 -12.08 11.31
N TYR A 311 -6.21 -12.39 10.06
CA TYR A 311 -7.29 -13.31 9.72
C TYR A 311 -6.74 -14.41 8.80
N PHE A 312 -6.95 -15.65 9.20
CA PHE A 312 -6.62 -16.81 8.38
C PHE A 312 -7.87 -17.61 8.07
N GLU A 313 -8.16 -17.79 6.78
CA GLU A 313 -9.29 -18.62 6.34
C GLU A 313 -9.18 -20.01 6.94
N LYS A 314 -10.28 -20.60 7.38
CA LYS A 314 -10.29 -21.94 7.95
C LYS A 314 -10.26 -22.98 6.82
N GLY A 315 -9.08 -23.43 6.42
CA GLY A 315 -8.94 -24.53 5.46
C GLY A 315 -7.60 -24.58 4.74
N PHE A 316 -7.61 -25.25 3.58
CA PHE A 316 -6.50 -25.83 2.82
C PHE A 316 -5.14 -25.09 2.88
N THR A 317 -5.04 -23.84 2.44
CA THR A 317 -3.72 -23.18 2.27
C THR A 317 -3.21 -22.46 3.52
N THR A 318 -4.11 -22.05 4.41
CA THR A 318 -3.86 -21.18 5.56
C THR A 318 -3.81 -21.94 6.88
N GLN A 319 -4.27 -23.20 6.92
CA GLN A 319 -4.28 -24.07 8.10
C GLN A 319 -2.94 -24.13 8.84
N LYS A 320 -1.86 -24.22 8.06
CA LYS A 320 -0.48 -24.22 8.58
C LYS A 320 -0.14 -22.98 9.42
N PHE A 321 -0.76 -21.82 9.18
CA PHE A 321 -0.46 -20.60 9.92
C PHE A 321 -1.09 -20.59 11.32
N TYR A 322 -2.31 -21.11 11.48
CA TYR A 322 -3.02 -21.07 12.77
C TYR A 322 -2.97 -22.38 13.57
N GLU A 323 -2.50 -23.49 12.99
CA GLU A 323 -2.27 -24.75 13.71
C GLU A 323 -0.80 -24.96 14.10
N SER A 324 0.12 -24.15 13.59
CA SER A 324 1.54 -24.23 13.95
C SER A 324 1.75 -23.88 15.43
N PRO A 325 2.23 -24.82 16.27
CA PRO A 325 2.58 -24.50 17.64
C PRO A 325 3.89 -23.71 17.70
N GLY A 326 3.89 -22.62 18.47
CA GLY A 326 5.05 -21.78 18.73
C GLY A 326 5.77 -21.35 17.45
N GLU A 327 7.11 -21.33 17.49
CA GLU A 327 7.96 -20.82 16.41
C GLU A 327 7.90 -21.62 15.09
N LYS A 328 7.12 -22.72 15.00
CA LYS A 328 6.97 -23.47 13.75
C LYS A 328 6.38 -22.63 12.62
N ILE A 329 5.57 -21.62 12.94
CA ILE A 329 5.03 -20.69 11.96
C ILE A 329 6.13 -19.98 11.14
N ARG A 330 7.33 -19.81 11.72
CA ARG A 330 8.50 -19.21 11.06
C ARG A 330 8.90 -19.94 9.78
N LYS A 331 8.65 -21.26 9.70
CA LYS A 331 8.94 -22.07 8.50
C LYS A 331 8.08 -21.67 7.30
N TYR A 332 6.92 -21.08 7.56
CA TYR A 332 5.97 -20.66 6.53
C TYR A 332 6.05 -19.16 6.24
N LYS A 333 7.10 -18.46 6.71
CA LYS A 333 7.29 -17.02 6.54
C LYS A 333 7.12 -16.57 5.08
N ALA A 334 7.84 -17.19 4.15
CA ALA A 334 7.78 -16.80 2.74
C ALA A 334 6.37 -16.95 2.15
N GLU A 335 5.64 -17.99 2.54
CA GLU A 335 4.26 -18.21 2.11
C GLU A 335 3.29 -17.20 2.74
N LEU A 336 3.50 -16.87 4.02
CA LEU A 336 2.74 -15.84 4.73
C LEU A 336 2.93 -14.47 4.08
N GLU A 337 4.17 -14.08 3.81
CA GLU A 337 4.53 -12.79 3.19
C GLU A 337 4.01 -12.70 1.76
N LYS A 338 4.07 -13.79 1.00
CA LYS A 338 3.50 -13.85 -0.35
C LYS A 338 1.98 -13.68 -0.35
N GLN A 339 1.29 -14.27 0.61
CA GLN A 339 -0.18 -14.28 0.63
C GLN A 339 -0.77 -13.02 1.28
N TYR A 340 -0.11 -12.45 2.28
CA TYR A 340 -0.68 -11.37 3.10
C TYR A 340 0.16 -10.10 3.15
N SER A 341 1.47 -10.19 2.86
CA SER A 341 2.44 -9.10 3.02
C SER A 341 2.19 -8.27 4.30
N PRO A 342 2.16 -8.93 5.47
CA PRO A 342 1.55 -8.35 6.68
C PRO A 342 2.39 -7.25 7.32
N TYR A 343 3.64 -7.09 6.87
CA TYR A 343 4.58 -6.10 7.34
C TYR A 343 5.63 -5.82 6.28
N PHE A 344 6.27 -4.66 6.39
CA PHE A 344 7.41 -4.27 5.58
C PHE A 344 8.43 -3.49 6.41
N TYR A 345 9.68 -3.56 6.01
CA TYR A 345 10.80 -2.90 6.67
C TYR A 345 11.80 -2.41 5.62
N PHE A 346 12.38 -1.24 5.86
CA PHE A 346 13.38 -0.64 5.01
C PHE A 346 14.46 0.01 5.85
N ALA A 347 15.71 -0.26 5.50
CA ALA A 347 16.89 0.33 6.11
C ALA A 347 17.90 0.68 5.01
N ASP A 348 18.51 1.85 5.13
CA ASP A 348 19.58 2.31 4.23
C ASP A 348 20.63 3.06 5.06
N LYS A 349 21.90 2.78 4.79
CA LYS A 349 23.06 3.32 5.53
C LYS A 349 23.16 4.85 5.49
N ARG A 350 22.46 5.51 4.57
CA ARG A 350 22.40 6.98 4.45
C ARG A 350 21.58 7.63 5.56
N PHE A 351 20.70 6.87 6.21
CA PHE A 351 19.79 7.38 7.23
C PHE A 351 20.12 6.81 8.61
N ASN A 352 19.95 7.65 9.63
CA ASN A 352 20.03 7.26 11.05
C ASN A 352 18.69 6.70 11.57
N PHE A 353 17.75 6.41 10.67
CA PHE A 353 16.46 5.82 10.97
C PHE A 353 16.14 4.67 10.03
N LYS A 354 15.13 3.88 10.38
CA LYS A 354 14.55 2.85 9.53
C LYS A 354 13.05 3.09 9.36
N LEU A 355 12.48 2.61 8.25
CA LEU A 355 11.04 2.65 8.02
C LEU A 355 10.44 1.27 8.28
N PHE A 356 9.25 1.26 8.86
CA PHE A 356 8.51 0.04 9.15
C PHE A 356 7.02 0.27 8.91
N THR A 357 6.31 -0.74 8.44
CA THR A 357 4.85 -0.68 8.34
C THR A 357 4.19 -2.05 8.43
N THR A 358 2.89 -2.04 8.76
CA THR A 358 1.97 -3.18 8.77
C THR A 358 0.79 -2.99 7.81
N SER A 359 0.76 -1.87 7.09
CA SER A 359 -0.27 -1.52 6.11
C SER A 359 0.29 -0.49 5.13
N ASP A 360 -0.11 -0.57 3.88
CA ASP A 360 0.26 0.42 2.86
C ASP A 360 -0.22 1.85 3.19
N ARG A 361 -1.14 2.04 4.14
CA ARG A 361 -1.67 3.36 4.56
C ARG A 361 -1.10 3.88 5.89
N LYS A 362 -0.20 3.12 6.51
CA LYS A 362 0.48 3.48 7.75
C LYS A 362 1.98 3.51 7.53
N LEU A 363 2.68 4.34 8.28
CA LEU A 363 4.14 4.36 8.24
C LEU A 363 4.70 4.74 9.60
N TYR A 364 5.62 3.91 10.07
CA TYR A 364 6.36 4.09 11.29
C TYR A 364 7.81 4.41 10.97
N ILE A 365 8.43 5.17 11.86
CA ILE A 365 9.87 5.42 11.87
C ILE A 365 10.50 4.76 13.09
N ILE A 366 11.65 4.12 12.89
CA ILE A 366 12.47 3.56 13.97
C ILE A 366 13.72 4.41 14.09
N LYS A 367 13.94 5.01 15.27
CA LYS A 367 15.09 5.88 15.55
C LYS A 367 15.84 5.42 16.80
N PRO A 368 17.15 5.71 16.91
CA PRO A 368 17.86 5.64 18.18
C PRO A 368 17.24 6.59 19.20
N ILE A 369 17.18 6.16 20.46
CA ILE A 369 16.83 7.03 21.59
C ILE A 369 18.08 7.85 21.91
N GLN A 370 17.93 9.18 21.94
CA GLN A 370 18.99 10.11 22.31
C GLN A 370 19.21 10.19 23.82
#